data_AF-A2G8R5-F1
#
_entry.id   AF-A2G8R5-F1
#
_cell.length_a   1.000
_cell.length_b   1.000
_cell.length_c   1.000
_cell.angle_alpha   90.00
_cell.angle_beta   90.00
_cell.angle_gamma   90.00
#
_symmetry.space_group_name_H-M   'P 1'
#
loop_
_entity.id
_entity.type
_entity.pdbx_description
1 polymer ?
#
loop_
_entity_poly.entity_id
_entity_poly.type
_entity_poly.pdbx_seq_one_letter_code
_entity_poly.pdbx_strand_id
1 'polypeptide(L)'
;MFSLFVASSLSNRVEVPDVGAYYSSFSSLALEMTFNLRSYSGYTHYLLLYNPYSDLTLNGENASSRVYSISTKIFKFESRTASTLYFDVVRIPNSCYTLDFLLDPEVNSEYEYSRAKKLLNFEKSYCFVTYSHNTFNITITNTDGKMKIGTTSLYDYDTTTADEGDTSYYNTKSFVVMYKPDNSATSKAKIKFTGSSSTKQDPTLISDKKISSYFGAKAVDTTPPEYKSIDYGIHIYSDSSRYNVYNITYNTYIVFTHWKDVSAVATVSGTTLNILGNTNIVSVFFNSTGTLTLSRNSSRSTATFVAYYMPSTCHYIVTLSGESSYKFDTDGSAIKCMVSAFSSGSVNIDKGFWGELSTYNYDGTYSSSSKPLYSVFYNTFSSEHEYFKHDISTYSSDNSYAYVIKGKSPEYLSYWIDSSSYNKINSGEWSSSGLAGWAIALIVIVVIIVIAVAITIVAICCCACCSVVNRALTSSSSSSSSKKKRNTTNTTLLVQQQPYPPQQYPPQQSYPPQGYPPQQYPPPSQGGQPQPYGYYPPPQQYPPQGYAPNGQVPPPPADQPNPYA
;
A
#
# COMPACT_ATOMS: atom_id res chain seq x y z
N MET A 1 -14.61 16.25 27.24
CA MET A 1 -13.89 15.72 26.07
C MET A 1 -13.64 14.24 26.31
N PHE A 2 -14.45 13.37 25.69
CA PHE A 2 -14.13 11.95 25.65
C PHE A 2 -13.09 11.75 24.56
N SER A 3 -11.83 11.53 24.94
CA SER A 3 -10.81 11.04 24.03
C SER A 3 -11.24 9.64 23.58
N LEU A 4 -11.86 9.53 22.40
CA LEU A 4 -11.99 8.24 21.72
C LEU A 4 -10.57 7.76 21.43
N PHE A 5 -10.13 6.75 22.18
CA PHE A 5 -9.01 5.92 21.78
C PHE A 5 -9.42 5.22 20.49
N VAL A 6 -9.04 5.81 19.35
CA VAL A 6 -9.10 5.11 18.07
C VAL A 6 -8.10 3.98 18.20
N ALA A 7 -8.60 2.77 18.43
CA ALA A 7 -7.82 1.56 18.26
C ALA A 7 -7.46 1.51 16.79
N SER A 8 -6.32 2.12 16.42
CA SER A 8 -5.63 1.79 15.19
C SER A 8 -5.42 0.28 15.26
N SER A 9 -6.22 -0.48 14.53
CA SER A 9 -5.99 -1.90 14.36
C SER A 9 -4.70 -2.00 13.56
N LEU A 10 -3.59 -1.96 14.28
CA LEU A 10 -2.27 -2.16 13.73
C LEU A 10 -2.32 -3.56 13.13
N SER A 11 -2.35 -3.64 11.80
CA SER A 11 -1.93 -4.86 11.12
C SER A 11 -0.58 -5.22 11.72
N ASN A 12 -0.44 -6.44 12.23
CA ASN A 12 0.80 -6.92 12.81
C ASN A 12 1.81 -6.94 11.68
N ARG A 13 2.74 -5.99 11.73
CA ARG A 13 3.86 -5.89 10.80
C ARG A 13 5.00 -6.67 11.39
N VAL A 14 5.41 -7.72 10.70
CA VAL A 14 6.59 -8.50 11.05
C VAL A 14 7.69 -8.19 10.06
N GLU A 15 8.81 -7.69 10.57
CA GLU A 15 10.03 -7.59 9.79
C GLU A 15 10.78 -8.93 9.87
N VAL A 16 11.19 -9.43 8.71
CA VAL A 16 11.98 -10.65 8.56
C VAL A 16 13.38 -10.21 8.08
N PRO A 17 14.34 -10.02 9.01
CA PRO A 17 15.63 -9.44 8.69
C PRO A 17 16.62 -10.43 8.09
N ASP A 18 16.43 -11.74 8.30
CA ASP A 18 17.36 -12.77 7.84
C ASP A 18 16.66 -14.09 7.49
N VAL A 19 17.42 -15.05 6.96
CA VAL A 19 16.99 -16.44 6.79
C VAL A 19 16.77 -17.10 8.15
N GLY A 20 15.87 -18.08 8.24
CA GLY A 20 15.56 -18.77 9.48
C GLY A 20 14.09 -19.06 9.71
N ALA A 21 13.83 -19.82 10.77
CA ALA A 21 12.50 -20.26 11.15
C ALA A 21 11.84 -19.20 12.03
N TYR A 22 10.64 -18.78 11.63
CA TYR A 22 9.86 -17.74 12.28
C TYR A 22 8.45 -18.23 12.60
N TYR A 23 7.79 -17.46 13.46
CA TYR A 23 6.35 -17.54 13.61
C TYR A 23 5.79 -16.14 13.79
N SER A 24 4.55 -15.94 13.35
CA SER A 24 3.84 -14.70 13.60
C SER A 24 2.36 -14.95 13.80
N SER A 25 1.77 -14.22 14.74
CA SER A 25 0.33 -14.27 14.99
C SER A 25 -0.42 -13.29 14.11
N PHE A 26 -1.56 -13.72 13.59
CA PHE A 26 -2.48 -12.86 12.86
C PHE A 26 -3.13 -11.88 13.85
N SER A 27 -2.96 -10.59 13.64
CA SER A 27 -3.78 -9.57 14.31
C SER A 27 -4.96 -9.25 13.41
N SER A 28 -6.18 -9.28 13.92
CA SER A 28 -7.33 -8.84 13.12
C SER A 28 -7.48 -9.58 11.77
N LEU A 29 -7.15 -10.87 11.72
CA LEU A 29 -7.24 -11.75 10.52
C LEU A 29 -6.20 -11.47 9.42
N ALA A 30 -5.24 -10.56 9.65
CA ALA A 30 -4.20 -10.23 8.68
C ALA A 30 -2.80 -10.22 9.31
N LEU A 31 -1.80 -10.47 8.49
CA LEU A 31 -0.38 -10.43 8.81
C LEU A 31 0.36 -9.81 7.63
N GLU A 32 1.08 -8.72 7.87
CA GLU A 32 1.95 -8.10 6.88
C GLU A 32 3.40 -8.46 7.21
N MET A 33 4.09 -9.11 6.28
CA MET A 33 5.48 -9.49 6.44
C MET A 33 6.36 -8.67 5.50
N THR A 34 7.35 -7.97 6.07
CA THR A 34 8.35 -7.21 5.33
C THR A 34 9.69 -7.93 5.37
N PHE A 35 10.18 -8.36 4.22
CA PHE A 35 11.46 -9.04 4.07
C PHE A 35 12.58 -8.03 3.84
N ASN A 36 13.44 -7.86 4.85
CA ASN A 36 14.65 -7.03 4.77
C ASN A 36 15.90 -7.90 4.60
N LEU A 37 15.82 -8.84 3.66
CA LEU A 37 16.85 -9.85 3.43
C LEU A 37 18.00 -9.25 2.62
N ARG A 38 19.24 -9.57 3.01
CA ARG A 38 20.43 -9.20 2.23
C ARG A 38 20.38 -9.90 0.87
N SER A 39 20.43 -9.12 -0.21
CA SER A 39 20.47 -9.66 -1.57
C SER A 39 21.87 -10.16 -1.91
N TYR A 40 21.96 -11.37 -2.46
CA TYR A 40 23.21 -11.98 -2.92
C TYR A 40 23.08 -12.37 -4.40
N SER A 41 24.04 -11.94 -5.22
CA SER A 41 24.06 -12.31 -6.63
C SER A 41 24.15 -13.83 -6.78
N GLY A 42 23.27 -14.41 -7.60
CA GLY A 42 23.21 -15.85 -7.83
C GLY A 42 22.47 -16.66 -6.77
N TYR A 43 21.69 -16.02 -5.89
CA TYR A 43 20.82 -16.71 -4.92
C TYR A 43 19.39 -16.18 -4.98
N THR A 44 18.44 -17.05 -4.64
CA THR A 44 17.02 -16.71 -4.49
C THR A 44 16.56 -17.09 -3.08
N HIS A 45 15.76 -16.23 -2.46
CA HIS A 45 15.13 -16.53 -1.18
C HIS A 45 13.77 -17.18 -1.41
N TYR A 46 13.43 -18.16 -0.57
CA TYR A 46 12.14 -18.83 -0.57
C TYR A 46 11.53 -18.80 0.82
N LEU A 47 10.24 -18.50 0.88
CA LEU A 47 9.36 -18.63 2.04
C LEU A 47 8.72 -20.03 2.01
N LEU A 48 8.89 -20.80 3.08
CA LEU A 48 8.32 -22.13 3.27
C LEU A 48 7.26 -22.07 4.37
N LEU A 49 6.01 -22.39 4.05
CA LEU A 49 4.88 -22.37 4.98
C LEU A 49 4.61 -23.78 5.53
N TYR A 50 4.55 -23.91 6.85
CA TYR A 50 4.26 -25.19 7.50
C TYR A 50 2.75 -25.49 7.55
N ASN A 51 1.95 -24.49 7.93
CA ASN A 51 0.52 -24.65 8.20
C ASN A 51 -0.33 -23.72 7.31
N PRO A 52 -0.35 -23.88 5.97
CA PRO A 52 -1.30 -23.12 5.19
C PRO A 52 -2.73 -23.55 5.57
N TYR A 53 -3.46 -22.67 6.22
CA TYR A 53 -4.87 -22.86 6.45
C TYR A 53 -5.60 -22.86 5.10
N SER A 54 -6.69 -23.62 4.99
CA SER A 54 -7.44 -23.73 3.71
C SER A 54 -8.04 -22.40 3.24
N ASP A 55 -8.14 -21.42 4.13
CA ASP A 55 -8.63 -20.07 3.86
C ASP A 55 -7.51 -19.02 3.86
N LEU A 56 -6.24 -19.44 3.88
CA LEU A 56 -5.10 -18.55 3.81
C LEU A 56 -5.02 -17.92 2.42
N THR A 57 -4.99 -16.60 2.38
CA THR A 57 -4.69 -15.83 1.17
C THR A 57 -3.31 -15.20 1.27
N LEU A 58 -2.64 -15.05 0.13
CA LEU A 58 -1.41 -14.28 -0.05
C LEU A 58 -1.71 -13.18 -1.06
N ASN A 59 -1.47 -11.92 -0.68
CA ASN A 59 -1.70 -10.73 -1.48
C ASN A 59 -3.14 -10.61 -2.02
N GLY A 60 -4.12 -11.18 -1.30
CA GLY A 60 -5.53 -11.15 -1.66
C GLY A 60 -6.00 -12.31 -2.56
N GLU A 61 -5.09 -13.20 -2.96
CA GLU A 61 -5.42 -14.43 -3.69
C GLU A 61 -5.24 -15.66 -2.82
N ASN A 62 -5.91 -16.77 -3.14
CA ASN A 62 -5.74 -18.02 -2.39
C ASN A 62 -4.28 -18.47 -2.43
N ALA A 63 -3.69 -18.78 -1.27
CA ALA A 63 -2.35 -19.30 -1.16
C ALA A 63 -2.28 -20.74 -1.73
N SER A 64 -2.11 -20.83 -3.05
CA SER A 64 -2.12 -22.09 -3.81
C SER A 64 -0.93 -23.02 -3.57
N SER A 65 0.10 -22.56 -2.85
CA SER A 65 1.36 -23.25 -2.59
C SER A 65 1.78 -23.11 -1.12
N ARG A 66 2.70 -23.97 -0.69
CA ARG A 66 3.43 -23.83 0.58
C ARG A 66 4.80 -23.19 0.41
N VAL A 67 5.21 -22.92 -0.82
CA VAL A 67 6.54 -22.41 -1.15
C VAL A 67 6.39 -21.23 -2.06
N TYR A 68 6.97 -20.09 -1.66
CA TYR A 68 6.95 -18.85 -2.42
C TYR A 68 8.35 -18.26 -2.53
N SER A 69 8.81 -18.00 -3.74
CA SER A 69 9.99 -17.18 -4.00
C SER A 69 9.76 -15.75 -3.47
N ILE A 70 10.73 -15.19 -2.77
CA ILE A 70 10.64 -13.84 -2.20
C ILE A 70 11.26 -12.88 -3.21
N SER A 71 10.42 -12.40 -4.13
CA SER A 71 10.78 -11.41 -5.16
C SER A 71 10.41 -9.97 -4.77
N THR A 72 9.46 -9.81 -3.85
CA THR A 72 9.00 -8.52 -3.36
C THR A 72 9.36 -8.34 -1.89
N LYS A 73 9.43 -7.09 -1.43
CA LYS A 73 9.76 -6.79 -0.03
C LYS A 73 8.60 -7.08 0.93
N ILE A 74 7.36 -7.17 0.46
CA ILE A 74 6.19 -7.24 1.35
C ILE A 74 5.26 -8.34 0.86
N PHE A 75 4.93 -9.28 1.74
CA PHE A 75 3.84 -10.24 1.57
C PHE A 75 2.73 -9.95 2.57
N LYS A 76 1.49 -10.05 2.13
CA LYS A 76 0.33 -9.92 3.01
C LYS A 76 -0.45 -11.22 3.06
N PHE A 77 -0.52 -11.78 4.26
CA PHE A 77 -1.33 -12.96 4.54
C PHE A 77 -2.64 -12.57 5.20
N GLU A 78 -3.73 -13.21 4.80
CA GLU A 78 -5.02 -13.09 5.49
C GLU A 78 -5.61 -14.47 5.71
N SER A 79 -6.26 -14.67 6.86
CA SER A 79 -7.00 -15.90 7.14
C SER A 79 -8.03 -15.63 8.23
N ARG A 80 -9.21 -16.23 8.07
CA ARG A 80 -10.31 -16.17 9.05
C ARG A 80 -10.11 -17.18 10.18
N THR A 81 -9.34 -18.24 9.94
CA THR A 81 -9.16 -19.35 10.88
C THR A 81 -7.76 -19.41 11.50
N ALA A 82 -6.75 -18.83 10.85
CA ALA A 82 -5.38 -18.85 11.33
C ALA A 82 -5.19 -17.93 12.55
N SER A 83 -4.60 -18.47 13.60
CA SER A 83 -4.09 -17.68 14.73
C SER A 83 -2.60 -17.37 14.59
N THR A 84 -1.83 -18.31 14.05
CA THR A 84 -0.37 -18.21 13.90
C THR A 84 0.08 -18.83 12.58
N LEU A 85 0.95 -18.14 11.85
CA LEU A 85 1.67 -18.64 10.69
C LEU A 85 3.07 -19.10 11.12
N TYR A 86 3.42 -20.36 10.86
CA TYR A 86 4.77 -20.88 11.04
C TYR A 86 5.45 -20.99 9.68
N PHE A 87 6.62 -20.39 9.55
CA PHE A 87 7.31 -20.36 8.28
C PHE A 87 8.83 -20.36 8.46
N ASP A 88 9.53 -20.71 7.39
CA ASP A 88 10.98 -20.61 7.31
C ASP A 88 11.36 -19.81 6.06
N VAL A 89 12.47 -19.09 6.15
CA VAL A 89 13.04 -18.37 5.02
C VAL A 89 14.39 -18.97 4.72
N VAL A 90 14.51 -19.54 3.53
CA VAL A 90 15.75 -20.19 3.07
C VAL A 90 16.37 -19.45 1.91
N ARG A 91 17.68 -19.58 1.75
CA ARG A 91 18.44 -19.00 0.63
C ARG A 91 19.08 -20.11 -0.20
N ILE A 92 18.77 -20.12 -1.50
CA ILE A 92 19.10 -21.22 -2.41
C ILE A 92 19.90 -20.67 -3.61
N PRO A 93 21.01 -21.34 -4.03
CA PRO A 93 21.75 -20.94 -5.23
C PRO A 93 20.90 -21.05 -6.51
N ASN A 94 20.99 -20.05 -7.39
CA ASN A 94 20.34 -20.06 -8.71
C ASN A 94 20.98 -21.09 -9.67
N SER A 95 22.14 -21.66 -9.30
CA SER A 95 22.83 -22.69 -10.07
C SER A 95 22.26 -24.11 -9.87
N CYS A 96 21.24 -24.28 -9.03
CA CYS A 96 20.54 -25.55 -8.84
C CYS A 96 19.87 -26.00 -10.15
N TYR A 97 20.26 -27.16 -10.66
CA TYR A 97 19.65 -27.81 -11.82
C TYR A 97 18.34 -28.49 -11.46
N THR A 98 18.30 -29.13 -10.30
CA THR A 98 17.06 -29.61 -9.67
C THR A 98 16.83 -28.89 -8.36
N LEU A 99 15.57 -28.69 -7.99
CA LEU A 99 15.19 -28.15 -6.69
C LEU A 99 13.94 -28.84 -6.16
N ASP A 100 14.12 -29.61 -5.10
CA ASP A 100 13.06 -30.35 -4.42
C ASP A 100 12.90 -29.82 -2.99
N PHE A 101 11.65 -29.54 -2.59
CA PHE A 101 11.28 -29.12 -1.24
C PHE A 101 10.48 -30.25 -0.57
N LEU A 102 10.98 -30.75 0.56
CA LEU A 102 10.29 -31.69 1.42
C LEU A 102 9.79 -31.00 2.69
N LEU A 103 8.48 -30.80 2.77
CA LEU A 103 7.83 -30.25 3.95
C LEU A 103 7.37 -31.40 4.84
N ASP A 104 7.66 -31.30 6.14
CA ASP A 104 7.29 -32.28 7.17
C ASP A 104 7.82 -33.68 6.91
N PRO A 105 9.16 -33.86 6.87
CA PRO A 105 9.77 -35.16 6.62
C PRO A 105 9.33 -36.22 7.62
N GLU A 106 9.04 -37.41 7.11
CA GLU A 106 8.67 -38.57 7.92
C GLU A 106 9.91 -39.23 8.53
N VAL A 107 9.81 -39.74 9.76
CA VAL A 107 10.89 -40.50 10.40
C VAL A 107 11.21 -41.74 9.59
N ASN A 108 12.50 -42.01 9.38
CA ASN A 108 13.05 -43.08 8.56
C ASN A 108 12.82 -42.93 7.05
N SER A 109 12.26 -41.81 6.57
CA SER A 109 12.25 -41.52 5.14
C SER A 109 13.67 -41.27 4.62
N GLU A 110 13.90 -41.64 3.36
CA GLU A 110 15.20 -41.57 2.71
C GLU A 110 15.09 -41.06 1.27
N TYR A 111 15.95 -40.12 0.92
CA TYR A 111 16.05 -39.51 -0.40
C TYR A 111 17.49 -39.69 -0.89
N GLU A 112 17.66 -40.19 -2.11
CA GLU A 112 19.00 -40.52 -2.63
C GLU A 112 19.18 -39.98 -4.04
N TYR A 113 20.20 -39.14 -4.22
CA TYR A 113 20.77 -38.83 -5.53
C TYR A 113 21.74 -39.94 -5.91
N SER A 114 21.44 -40.73 -6.93
CA SER A 114 22.37 -41.74 -7.45
C SER A 114 22.11 -42.04 -8.92
N ARG A 115 23.18 -42.33 -9.67
CA ARG A 115 23.06 -42.74 -11.09
C ARG A 115 22.20 -43.99 -11.27
N ALA A 116 22.14 -44.85 -10.26
CA ALA A 116 21.32 -46.06 -10.25
C ALA A 116 19.81 -45.74 -10.26
N LYS A 117 19.38 -44.64 -9.62
CA LYS A 117 17.96 -44.23 -9.57
C LYS A 117 17.59 -43.34 -10.75
N LYS A 118 18.42 -42.35 -11.09
CA LYS A 118 18.20 -41.41 -12.20
C LYS A 118 19.52 -40.79 -12.63
N LEU A 119 19.69 -40.57 -13.94
CA LEU A 119 20.94 -40.07 -14.51
C LEU A 119 21.39 -38.75 -13.84
N LEU A 120 22.64 -38.75 -13.38
CA LEU A 120 23.29 -37.59 -12.78
C LEU A 120 24.29 -36.97 -13.76
N ASN A 121 24.23 -35.65 -13.94
CA ASN A 121 25.17 -34.86 -14.71
C ASN A 121 26.17 -34.20 -13.75
N PHE A 122 27.45 -34.54 -13.88
CA PHE A 122 28.54 -34.09 -13.00
C PHE A 122 28.84 -32.58 -13.09
N GLU A 123 28.37 -31.89 -14.14
CA GLU A 123 28.50 -30.44 -14.26
C GLU A 123 27.39 -29.68 -13.53
N LYS A 124 26.31 -30.38 -13.16
CA LYS A 124 25.09 -29.80 -12.58
C LYS A 124 25.06 -29.97 -11.07
N SER A 125 24.34 -29.07 -10.39
CA SER A 125 24.13 -29.11 -8.94
C SER A 125 22.69 -29.50 -8.64
N TYR A 126 22.48 -30.39 -7.68
CA TYR A 126 21.17 -30.92 -7.29
C TYR A 126 20.84 -30.41 -5.90
N CYS A 127 19.73 -29.70 -5.75
CA CYS A 127 19.38 -29.05 -4.51
C CYS A 127 18.16 -29.68 -3.85
N PHE A 128 18.25 -29.87 -2.55
CA PHE A 128 17.20 -30.41 -1.69
C PHE A 128 17.02 -29.49 -0.50
N VAL A 129 15.78 -29.11 -0.24
CA VAL A 129 15.41 -28.30 0.92
C VAL A 129 14.40 -29.08 1.73
N THR A 130 14.53 -29.07 3.04
CA THR A 130 13.49 -29.58 3.92
C THR A 130 13.17 -28.59 5.02
N TYR A 131 11.91 -28.59 5.46
CA TYR A 131 11.42 -27.76 6.54
C TYR A 131 10.30 -28.47 7.30
N SER A 132 10.32 -28.34 8.62
CA SER A 132 9.19 -28.64 9.50
C SER A 132 9.14 -27.64 10.64
N HIS A 133 7.94 -27.35 11.13
CA HIS A 133 7.79 -26.58 12.37
C HIS A 133 8.45 -27.28 13.57
N ASN A 134 8.40 -28.60 13.54
CA ASN A 134 8.97 -29.48 14.54
C ASN A 134 10.42 -29.82 14.19
N THR A 135 11.24 -30.04 15.22
CA THR A 135 12.63 -30.39 14.99
C THR A 135 12.77 -31.83 14.52
N PHE A 136 13.68 -32.07 13.58
CA PHE A 136 14.06 -33.39 13.10
C PHE A 136 15.58 -33.59 13.13
N ASN A 137 15.96 -34.86 13.05
CA ASN A 137 17.34 -35.31 12.90
C ASN A 137 17.55 -35.83 11.49
N ILE A 138 18.68 -35.49 10.91
CA ILE A 138 19.03 -35.85 9.55
C ILE A 138 20.45 -36.41 9.52
N THR A 139 20.63 -37.55 8.86
CA THR A 139 21.92 -38.15 8.58
C THR A 139 22.11 -38.13 7.08
N ILE A 140 23.24 -37.59 6.65
CA ILE A 140 23.59 -37.42 5.25
C ILE A 140 24.84 -38.22 4.98
N THR A 141 24.75 -39.16 4.05
CA THR A 141 25.87 -39.97 3.59
C THR A 141 26.26 -39.50 2.20
N ASN A 142 27.49 -39.03 2.04
CA ASN A 142 28.08 -38.72 0.74
C ASN A 142 29.10 -39.80 0.36
N THR A 143 29.01 -40.32 -0.86
CA THR A 143 29.99 -41.27 -1.41
C THR A 143 30.36 -40.77 -2.80
N ASP A 144 31.53 -40.15 -2.91
CA ASP A 144 32.01 -39.32 -4.03
C ASP A 144 31.13 -38.09 -4.33
N GLY A 145 31.71 -37.08 -4.99
CA GLY A 145 31.02 -35.82 -5.28
C GLY A 145 31.20 -34.78 -4.17
N LYS A 146 30.82 -33.55 -4.48
CA LYS A 146 30.92 -32.42 -3.56
C LYS A 146 29.56 -32.08 -2.99
N MET A 147 29.46 -32.09 -1.67
CA MET A 147 28.25 -31.68 -0.98
C MET A 147 28.46 -30.41 -0.17
N LYS A 148 27.55 -29.47 -0.32
CA LYS A 148 27.41 -28.31 0.57
C LYS A 148 26.13 -28.44 1.36
N ILE A 149 26.24 -28.15 2.65
CA ILE A 149 25.21 -28.38 3.63
C ILE A 149 25.06 -27.14 4.50
N GLY A 150 23.83 -26.70 4.75
CA GLY A 150 23.52 -25.62 5.70
C GLY A 150 22.11 -25.76 6.27
N THR A 151 21.84 -25.14 7.41
CA THR A 151 20.52 -25.22 8.08
C THR A 151 19.48 -24.39 7.34
N THR A 152 19.77 -23.14 7.02
CA THR A 152 18.81 -22.22 6.35
C THR A 152 19.36 -21.60 5.07
N SER A 153 20.67 -21.76 4.83
CA SER A 153 21.41 -21.09 3.75
C SER A 153 22.70 -21.82 3.44
N LEU A 154 23.05 -21.86 2.15
CA LEU A 154 24.32 -22.40 1.65
C LEU A 154 25.41 -21.32 1.46
N TYR A 155 25.14 -20.09 1.90
CA TYR A 155 26.08 -18.97 1.81
C TYR A 155 26.73 -18.63 3.16
N ASP A 156 26.05 -18.89 4.27
CA ASP A 156 26.49 -18.41 5.58
C ASP A 156 27.65 -19.24 6.14
N TYR A 157 28.31 -18.72 7.18
CA TYR A 157 29.54 -19.30 7.76
C TYR A 157 29.39 -20.74 8.27
N ASP A 158 28.16 -21.18 8.56
CA ASP A 158 27.86 -22.52 9.07
C ASP A 158 27.75 -23.59 7.97
N THR A 159 28.22 -23.28 6.76
CA THR A 159 28.19 -24.22 5.66
C THR A 159 29.29 -25.26 5.78
N THR A 160 28.88 -26.52 5.90
CA THR A 160 29.80 -27.65 5.91
C THR A 160 29.96 -28.19 4.50
N THR A 161 31.21 -28.32 4.05
CA THR A 161 31.54 -29.11 2.86
C THR A 161 31.90 -30.52 3.30
N ALA A 162 31.14 -31.50 2.83
CA ALA A 162 31.39 -32.91 3.10
C ALA A 162 31.72 -33.60 1.77
N ASP A 163 33.00 -33.89 1.53
CA ASP A 163 33.43 -34.57 0.31
C ASP A 163 33.08 -36.07 0.37
N GLU A 164 33.26 -36.72 1.53
CA GLU A 164 32.86 -38.12 1.76
C GLU A 164 32.47 -38.36 3.22
N GLY A 165 31.66 -39.41 3.45
CA GLY A 165 31.31 -39.91 4.78
C GLY A 165 29.92 -39.52 5.26
N ASP A 166 29.66 -39.78 6.54
CA ASP A 166 28.39 -39.52 7.20
C ASP A 166 28.46 -38.23 8.03
N THR A 167 27.52 -37.32 7.81
CA THR A 167 27.31 -36.13 8.65
C THR A 167 25.91 -36.18 9.24
N SER A 168 25.80 -36.02 10.56
CA SER A 168 24.50 -35.99 11.24
C SER A 168 24.24 -34.63 11.87
N TYR A 169 23.02 -34.15 11.72
CA TYR A 169 22.53 -32.92 12.34
C TYR A 169 21.32 -33.26 13.20
N TYR A 170 21.28 -32.69 14.39
CA TYR A 170 20.25 -32.99 15.40
C TYR A 170 19.43 -31.75 15.71
N ASN A 171 18.15 -31.96 15.99
CA ASN A 171 17.20 -30.93 16.41
C ASN A 171 17.10 -29.72 15.46
N THR A 172 17.19 -29.94 14.15
CA THR A 172 17.03 -28.86 13.16
C THR A 172 15.58 -28.72 12.70
N LYS A 173 15.15 -27.52 12.32
CA LYS A 173 13.83 -27.27 11.72
C LYS A 173 13.86 -27.18 10.21
N SER A 174 14.99 -26.81 9.64
CA SER A 174 15.18 -26.73 8.21
C SER A 174 16.57 -27.12 7.81
N PHE A 175 16.70 -27.41 6.52
CA PHE A 175 17.95 -27.84 5.96
C PHE A 175 18.01 -27.59 4.46
N VAL A 176 19.17 -27.17 3.97
CA VAL A 176 19.47 -26.98 2.55
C VAL A 176 20.70 -27.82 2.21
N VAL A 177 20.56 -28.68 1.20
CA VAL A 177 21.63 -29.50 0.64
C VAL A 177 21.83 -29.11 -0.82
N MET A 178 23.08 -28.96 -1.22
CA MET A 178 23.46 -28.94 -2.63
C MET A 178 24.50 -30.04 -2.87
N TYR A 179 24.17 -30.95 -3.77
CA TYR A 179 25.04 -32.04 -4.16
C TYR A 179 25.48 -31.86 -5.61
N LYS A 180 26.79 -31.92 -5.86
CA LYS A 180 27.37 -31.94 -7.20
C LYS A 180 28.11 -33.27 -7.38
N PRO A 181 27.58 -34.21 -8.18
CA PRO A 181 28.20 -35.51 -8.35
C PRO A 181 29.53 -35.38 -9.08
N ASP A 182 30.48 -36.24 -8.74
CA ASP A 182 31.71 -36.36 -9.52
C ASP A 182 31.49 -37.22 -10.76
N ASN A 183 32.54 -37.38 -11.57
CA ASN A 183 32.47 -38.23 -12.76
C ASN A 183 32.38 -39.74 -12.42
N SER A 184 32.54 -40.11 -11.13
CA SER A 184 32.47 -41.50 -10.70
C SER A 184 31.06 -42.10 -10.87
N ALA A 185 30.99 -43.37 -11.26
CA ALA A 185 29.75 -44.14 -11.31
C ALA A 185 29.18 -44.41 -9.91
N THR A 186 30.02 -44.36 -8.87
CA THR A 186 29.64 -44.58 -7.47
C THR A 186 29.13 -43.32 -6.76
N SER A 187 29.18 -42.16 -7.42
CA SER A 187 28.70 -40.88 -6.88
C SER A 187 27.26 -40.98 -6.39
N LYS A 188 27.06 -40.92 -5.07
CA LYS A 188 25.75 -40.94 -4.43
C LYS A 188 25.71 -40.04 -3.20
N ALA A 189 24.56 -39.42 -3.00
CA ALA A 189 24.24 -38.65 -1.81
C ALA A 189 22.91 -39.15 -1.25
N LYS A 190 22.90 -39.58 0.00
CA LYS A 190 21.73 -40.11 0.70
C LYS A 190 21.38 -39.21 1.87
N ILE A 191 20.11 -38.86 1.97
CA ILE A 191 19.53 -37.98 2.99
C ILE A 191 18.50 -38.81 3.75
N LYS A 192 18.79 -39.14 5.00
CA LYS A 192 17.93 -39.98 5.85
C LYS A 192 17.46 -39.22 7.08
N PHE A 193 16.16 -39.26 7.34
CA PHE A 193 15.57 -38.66 8.53
C PHE A 193 15.48 -39.69 9.64
N THR A 194 16.04 -39.44 10.83
CA THR A 194 16.20 -40.46 11.89
C THR A 194 15.46 -40.15 13.19
N GLY A 195 14.93 -38.93 13.33
CA GLY A 195 14.09 -38.54 14.46
C GLY A 195 13.21 -37.37 14.06
N SER A 196 11.94 -37.38 14.44
CA SER A 196 11.02 -36.25 14.31
C SER A 196 10.12 -36.22 15.54
N SER A 197 9.76 -35.04 16.01
CA SER A 197 8.69 -34.93 16.99
C SER A 197 7.33 -35.09 16.31
N SER A 198 6.85 -36.34 16.23
CA SER A 198 5.44 -36.77 16.06
C SER A 198 4.46 -35.81 15.37
N THR A 199 4.78 -35.24 14.21
CA THR A 199 3.81 -34.46 13.45
C THR A 199 2.78 -35.42 12.85
N LYS A 200 1.50 -35.05 12.92
CA LYS A 200 0.41 -35.77 12.24
C LYS A 200 0.20 -35.35 10.78
N GLN A 201 1.03 -34.45 10.25
CA GLN A 201 0.93 -34.01 8.85
C GLN A 201 1.71 -34.96 7.94
N ASP A 202 1.11 -35.28 6.80
CA ASP A 202 1.76 -36.09 5.77
C ASP A 202 2.91 -35.33 5.11
N PRO A 203 4.06 -35.98 4.85
CA PRO A 203 5.17 -35.36 4.15
C PRO A 203 4.73 -34.86 2.77
N THR A 204 5.08 -33.63 2.44
CA THR A 204 4.73 -33.00 1.17
C THR A 204 5.99 -32.70 0.36
N LEU A 205 6.16 -33.41 -0.76
CA LEU A 205 7.28 -33.22 -1.67
C LEU A 205 6.86 -32.41 -2.90
N ILE A 206 7.40 -31.20 -3.04
CA ILE A 206 7.06 -30.24 -4.11
C ILE A 206 8.32 -29.66 -4.76
N SER A 207 8.19 -29.17 -6.00
CA SER A 207 9.28 -28.46 -6.68
C SER A 207 8.78 -27.17 -7.30
N ASP A 208 9.69 -26.22 -7.51
CA ASP A 208 9.41 -25.03 -8.30
C ASP A 208 9.08 -25.45 -9.74
N LYS A 209 7.93 -25.06 -10.30
CA LYS A 209 7.55 -25.42 -11.68
C LYS A 209 8.56 -24.95 -12.74
N LYS A 210 9.39 -23.95 -12.44
CA LYS A 210 10.43 -23.42 -13.33
C LYS A 210 11.73 -24.24 -13.26
N ILE A 211 11.89 -25.12 -12.27
CA ILE A 211 13.10 -25.91 -12.03
C ILE A 211 12.72 -27.40 -12.05
N SER A 212 13.59 -28.23 -12.62
CA SER A 212 13.32 -29.67 -12.69
C SER A 212 13.33 -30.32 -11.29
N SER A 213 12.54 -31.38 -11.11
CA SER A 213 12.59 -32.20 -9.89
C SER A 213 13.46 -33.44 -10.13
N TYR A 214 14.31 -33.79 -9.17
CA TYR A 214 15.01 -35.07 -9.19
C TYR A 214 14.08 -36.19 -8.71
N PHE A 215 13.42 -35.97 -7.57
CA PHE A 215 12.61 -36.95 -6.85
C PHE A 215 11.17 -37.12 -7.35
N GLY A 216 10.79 -36.48 -8.46
CA GLY A 216 9.43 -36.57 -8.98
C GLY A 216 8.41 -35.80 -8.12
N ALA A 217 8.88 -34.74 -7.46
CA ALA A 217 8.08 -33.84 -6.66
C ALA A 217 6.95 -33.20 -7.49
N LYS A 218 5.84 -32.86 -6.82
CA LYS A 218 4.74 -32.15 -7.47
C LYS A 218 5.19 -30.72 -7.79
N ALA A 219 5.22 -30.37 -9.08
CA ALA A 219 5.52 -29.01 -9.52
C ALA A 219 4.44 -28.03 -9.04
N VAL A 220 4.84 -26.92 -8.42
CA VAL A 220 3.96 -25.85 -7.95
C VAL A 220 4.46 -24.49 -8.45
N ASP A 221 3.54 -23.52 -8.57
CA ASP A 221 3.95 -22.14 -8.79
C ASP A 221 4.46 -21.55 -7.48
N THR A 222 5.74 -21.19 -7.47
CA THR A 222 6.41 -20.52 -6.35
C THR A 222 6.40 -19.01 -6.52
N THR A 223 5.85 -18.48 -7.61
CA THR A 223 5.72 -17.03 -7.79
C THR A 223 4.61 -16.54 -6.86
N PRO A 224 4.87 -15.60 -5.93
CA PRO A 224 3.80 -15.03 -5.13
C PRO A 224 2.80 -14.32 -6.05
N PRO A 225 1.49 -14.41 -5.77
CA PRO A 225 0.49 -13.64 -6.52
C PRO A 225 0.81 -12.14 -6.40
N GLU A 226 0.68 -11.42 -7.51
CA GLU A 226 0.90 -9.98 -7.52
C GLU A 226 -0.22 -9.29 -6.74
N TYR A 227 0.10 -8.14 -6.13
CA TYR A 227 -0.96 -7.27 -5.62
C TYR A 227 -1.83 -6.79 -6.79
N LYS A 228 -3.14 -6.66 -6.57
CA LYS A 228 -4.05 -6.08 -7.54
C LYS A 228 -3.51 -4.72 -8.00
N SER A 229 -3.27 -4.54 -9.28
CA SER A 229 -2.88 -3.23 -9.82
C SER A 229 -4.08 -2.29 -9.79
N ILE A 230 -3.84 -1.01 -9.53
CA ILE A 230 -4.84 0.04 -9.80
C ILE A 230 -4.63 0.51 -11.23
N ASP A 231 -5.64 0.28 -12.07
CA ASP A 231 -5.72 0.91 -13.39
C ASP A 231 -6.06 2.39 -13.28
N TYR A 232 -5.77 3.20 -14.30
CA TYR A 232 -6.20 4.60 -14.30
C TYR A 232 -7.72 4.70 -14.44
N GLY A 233 -8.36 5.52 -13.62
CA GLY A 233 -9.81 5.67 -13.60
C GLY A 233 -10.41 5.85 -12.22
N ILE A 234 -11.74 5.73 -12.17
CA ILE A 234 -12.54 5.87 -10.96
C ILE A 234 -12.63 4.51 -10.26
N HIS A 235 -12.29 4.46 -8.99
CA HIS A 235 -12.30 3.25 -8.17
C HIS A 235 -13.21 3.42 -6.96
N ILE A 236 -13.97 2.37 -6.67
CA ILE A 236 -14.84 2.31 -5.49
C ILE A 236 -14.34 1.21 -4.56
N TYR A 237 -13.88 1.64 -3.41
CA TYR A 237 -13.53 0.78 -2.30
C TYR A 237 -14.76 0.46 -1.45
N SER A 238 -15.26 -0.76 -1.57
CA SER A 238 -16.39 -1.29 -0.80
C SER A 238 -16.20 -2.75 -0.34
N ASP A 239 -14.99 -3.31 -0.52
CA ASP A 239 -14.73 -4.72 -0.25
C ASP A 239 -14.92 -5.07 1.23
N SER A 240 -15.43 -6.27 1.48
CA SER A 240 -15.61 -6.92 2.78
C SER A 240 -14.30 -7.13 3.57
N SER A 241 -13.16 -7.19 2.88
CA SER A 241 -11.84 -7.36 3.52
C SER A 241 -11.47 -6.13 4.35
N ARG A 242 -10.85 -6.36 5.52
CA ARG A 242 -10.44 -5.26 6.42
C ARG A 242 -9.39 -4.36 5.79
N TYR A 243 -8.57 -4.91 4.90
CA TYR A 243 -7.45 -4.23 4.26
C TYR A 243 -7.34 -4.64 2.80
N ASN A 244 -7.02 -3.72 1.90
CA ASN A 244 -6.68 -4.02 0.50
C ASN A 244 -5.37 -3.37 0.13
N VAL A 245 -4.47 -4.13 -0.48
CA VAL A 245 -3.17 -3.62 -0.94
C VAL A 245 -3.19 -3.64 -2.45
N TYR A 246 -2.87 -2.49 -3.02
CA TYR A 246 -2.82 -2.31 -4.46
C TYR A 246 -1.39 -2.01 -4.89
N ASN A 247 -0.98 -2.56 -6.03
CA ASN A 247 0.22 -2.14 -6.73
C ASN A 247 -0.07 -0.82 -7.45
N ILE A 248 0.77 0.18 -7.25
CA ILE A 248 0.65 1.49 -7.87
C ILE A 248 1.87 1.71 -8.75
N THR A 249 1.64 1.88 -10.05
CA THR A 249 2.70 2.20 -11.01
C THR A 249 3.25 3.61 -10.79
N TYR A 250 4.50 3.83 -11.17
CA TYR A 250 5.08 5.18 -11.21
C TYR A 250 4.22 6.15 -12.04
N ASN A 251 4.32 7.45 -11.74
CA ASN A 251 3.53 8.52 -12.36
C ASN A 251 2.02 8.39 -12.12
N THR A 252 1.60 7.78 -11.01
CA THR A 252 0.19 7.71 -10.63
C THR A 252 -0.15 8.76 -9.59
N TYR A 253 -1.08 9.65 -9.89
CA TYR A 253 -1.67 10.57 -8.91
C TYR A 253 -3.02 10.04 -8.45
N ILE A 254 -3.19 9.78 -7.15
CA ILE A 254 -4.43 9.27 -6.58
C ILE A 254 -5.11 10.39 -5.81
N VAL A 255 -6.38 10.68 -6.13
CA VAL A 255 -7.21 11.69 -5.47
C VAL A 255 -8.45 11.04 -4.89
N PHE A 256 -8.58 11.06 -3.56
CA PHE A 256 -9.76 10.53 -2.88
C PHE A 256 -10.90 11.54 -2.94
N THR A 257 -11.99 11.18 -3.60
CA THR A 257 -13.15 12.06 -3.77
C THR A 257 -14.18 11.85 -2.67
N HIS A 258 -14.24 10.65 -2.09
CA HIS A 258 -15.09 10.33 -0.94
C HIS A 258 -14.34 9.35 -0.04
N TRP A 259 -14.38 9.52 1.27
CA TRP A 259 -13.82 8.54 2.22
C TRP A 259 -14.56 8.64 3.54
N LYS A 260 -15.10 7.51 4.00
CA LYS A 260 -15.78 7.41 5.29
C LYS A 260 -15.23 6.23 6.05
N ASP A 261 -14.74 6.47 7.26
CA ASP A 261 -14.13 5.45 8.12
C ASP A 261 -13.02 4.64 7.42
N VAL A 262 -12.26 5.27 6.52
CA VAL A 262 -11.12 4.64 5.82
C VAL A 262 -9.84 5.38 6.18
N SER A 263 -8.78 4.61 6.46
CA SER A 263 -7.40 5.11 6.50
C SER A 263 -6.61 4.44 5.39
N ALA A 264 -5.56 5.08 4.89
CA ALA A 264 -4.68 4.45 3.92
C ALA A 264 -3.20 4.72 4.21
N VAL A 265 -2.34 3.87 3.66
CA VAL A 265 -0.88 4.00 3.74
C VAL A 265 -0.30 3.84 2.33
N ALA A 266 0.36 4.86 1.83
CA ALA A 266 1.17 4.79 0.62
C ALA A 266 2.59 4.34 0.99
N THR A 267 3.15 3.39 0.26
CA THR A 267 4.49 2.84 0.53
C THR A 267 5.31 2.75 -0.73
N VAL A 268 6.55 3.26 -0.71
CA VAL A 268 7.51 3.14 -1.82
C VAL A 268 8.86 2.72 -1.26
N SER A 269 9.33 1.52 -1.61
CA SER A 269 10.64 0.97 -1.21
C SER A 269 10.98 0.98 0.30
N GLY A 270 10.00 1.18 1.18
CA GLY A 270 10.16 1.29 2.63
C GLY A 270 9.75 2.66 3.19
N THR A 271 9.74 3.71 2.36
CA THR A 271 9.16 5.02 2.73
C THR A 271 7.65 4.87 2.82
N THR A 272 7.06 5.31 3.94
CA THR A 272 5.61 5.19 4.19
C THR A 272 4.99 6.56 4.45
N LEU A 273 3.76 6.75 3.99
CA LEU A 273 2.95 7.94 4.21
C LEU A 273 1.52 7.54 4.58
N ASN A 274 1.11 7.87 5.81
CA ASN A 274 -0.27 7.68 6.25
C ASN A 274 -1.15 8.79 5.65
N ILE A 275 -2.24 8.40 5.00
CA ILE A 275 -3.21 9.30 4.37
C ILE A 275 -4.64 8.96 4.84
N LEU A 276 -5.58 9.87 4.60
CA LEU A 276 -6.96 9.81 5.08
C LEU A 276 -7.05 9.75 6.62
N GLY A 277 -8.18 9.28 7.15
CA GLY A 277 -8.46 9.32 8.58
C GLY A 277 -8.31 10.74 9.14
N ASN A 278 -7.36 10.93 10.05
CA ASN A 278 -7.14 12.20 10.74
C ASN A 278 -5.97 13.02 10.17
N THR A 279 -5.35 12.61 9.05
CA THR A 279 -4.16 13.30 8.52
C THR A 279 -4.50 14.48 7.60
N ASN A 280 -5.75 14.60 7.16
CA ASN A 280 -6.21 15.51 6.11
C ASN A 280 -5.47 15.35 4.76
N ILE A 281 -4.64 14.31 4.59
CA ILE A 281 -3.99 14.02 3.31
C ILE A 281 -4.96 13.19 2.49
N VAL A 282 -5.45 13.76 1.39
CA VAL A 282 -6.52 13.15 0.56
C VAL A 282 -6.06 12.85 -0.86
N SER A 283 -4.80 13.15 -1.17
CA SER A 283 -4.20 12.80 -2.45
C SER A 283 -2.71 12.50 -2.32
N VAL A 284 -2.23 11.59 -3.15
CA VAL A 284 -0.84 11.14 -3.17
C VAL A 284 -0.35 10.92 -4.60
N PHE A 285 0.81 11.47 -4.94
CA PHE A 285 1.50 11.24 -6.21
C PHE A 285 2.64 10.24 -6.02
N PHE A 286 2.54 9.09 -6.69
CA PHE A 286 3.58 8.07 -6.69
C PHE A 286 4.62 8.41 -7.76
N ASN A 287 5.73 9.04 -7.34
CA ASN A 287 6.87 9.35 -8.21
C ASN A 287 7.78 8.13 -8.45
N SER A 288 7.40 6.98 -7.93
CA SER A 288 8.04 5.67 -8.11
C SER A 288 7.00 4.59 -7.84
N THR A 289 7.17 3.41 -8.44
CA THR A 289 6.27 2.27 -8.21
C THR A 289 6.25 1.90 -6.73
N GLY A 290 5.07 1.68 -6.19
CA GLY A 290 4.84 1.40 -4.77
C GLY A 290 3.53 0.68 -4.53
N THR A 291 3.03 0.75 -3.29
CA THR A 291 1.76 0.18 -2.92
C THR A 291 0.86 1.19 -2.20
N LEU A 292 -0.45 1.02 -2.35
CA LEU A 292 -1.47 1.71 -1.58
C LEU A 292 -2.23 0.68 -0.75
N THR A 293 -2.17 0.82 0.57
CA THR A 293 -2.94 -0.04 1.50
C THR A 293 -4.14 0.73 2.02
N LEU A 294 -5.36 0.33 1.64
CA LEU A 294 -6.60 0.85 2.21
C LEU A 294 -7.03 -0.01 3.39
N SER A 295 -7.42 0.62 4.48
CA SER A 295 -7.82 -0.02 5.74
C SER A 295 -9.21 0.46 6.17
N ARG A 296 -10.08 -0.46 6.58
CA ARG A 296 -11.42 -0.17 7.06
C ARG A 296 -11.42 0.00 8.58
N ASN A 297 -11.98 1.12 9.04
CA ASN A 297 -12.21 1.38 10.46
C ASN A 297 -13.62 0.96 10.92
N SER A 298 -14.55 0.67 10.00
CA SER A 298 -15.91 0.22 10.31
C SER A 298 -16.48 -0.75 9.25
N SER A 299 -17.55 -1.46 9.61
CA SER A 299 -18.29 -2.31 8.66
C SER A 299 -19.05 -1.51 7.59
N ARG A 300 -19.05 -0.18 7.68
CA ARG A 300 -19.64 0.75 6.70
C ARG A 300 -18.60 1.62 6.00
N SER A 301 -17.31 1.33 6.20
CA SER A 301 -16.23 2.03 5.51
C SER A 301 -16.39 1.96 3.99
N THR A 302 -16.20 3.10 3.34
CA THR A 302 -16.19 3.20 1.88
C THR A 302 -15.25 4.33 1.46
N ALA A 303 -14.61 4.17 0.31
CA ALA A 303 -13.88 5.26 -0.33
C ALA A 303 -14.10 5.24 -1.84
N THR A 304 -14.14 6.42 -2.45
CA THR A 304 -14.09 6.61 -3.90
C THR A 304 -12.86 7.43 -4.19
N PHE A 305 -12.08 7.03 -5.19
CA PHE A 305 -10.90 7.76 -5.62
C PHE A 305 -10.70 7.68 -7.13
N VAL A 306 -9.95 8.63 -7.67
CA VAL A 306 -9.55 8.63 -9.08
C VAL A 306 -8.04 8.49 -9.15
N ALA A 307 -7.57 7.54 -9.95
CA ALA A 307 -6.16 7.33 -10.26
C ALA A 307 -5.84 7.91 -11.64
N TYR A 308 -4.91 8.87 -11.68
CA TYR A 308 -4.46 9.56 -12.89
C TYR A 308 -3.06 9.10 -13.28
N TYR A 309 -2.84 8.84 -14.56
CA TYR A 309 -1.50 8.88 -15.14
C TYR A 309 -1.10 10.34 -15.34
N MET A 310 -0.18 10.83 -14.51
CA MET A 310 0.21 12.24 -14.52
C MET A 310 1.72 12.37 -14.75
N PRO A 311 2.16 13.16 -15.76
CA PRO A 311 3.57 13.29 -16.06
C PRO A 311 4.34 13.98 -14.93
N SER A 312 5.59 13.58 -14.72
CA SER A 312 6.49 14.15 -13.71
C SER A 312 6.86 15.63 -13.96
N THR A 313 6.49 16.19 -15.10
CA THR A 313 6.68 17.61 -15.45
C THR A 313 5.72 18.55 -14.71
N CYS A 314 4.68 18.02 -14.07
CA CYS A 314 3.74 18.78 -13.25
C CYS A 314 4.36 19.18 -11.90
N HIS A 315 5.13 20.27 -11.88
CA HIS A 315 5.78 20.77 -10.66
C HIS A 315 4.80 21.41 -9.67
N TYR A 316 3.73 22.01 -10.21
CA TYR A 316 2.70 22.68 -9.42
C TYR A 316 1.35 22.05 -9.72
N ILE A 317 0.68 21.51 -8.70
CA ILE A 317 -0.58 20.78 -8.89
C ILE A 317 -1.65 21.40 -8.01
N VAL A 318 -2.73 21.86 -8.63
CA VAL A 318 -3.99 22.18 -7.95
C VAL A 318 -4.93 21.00 -8.12
N THR A 319 -5.58 20.60 -7.03
CA THR A 319 -6.54 19.48 -7.05
C THR A 319 -7.91 19.97 -6.63
N LEU A 320 -8.90 19.73 -7.48
CA LEU A 320 -10.30 20.00 -7.23
C LEU A 320 -11.02 18.66 -7.07
N SER A 321 -11.93 18.57 -6.12
CA SER A 321 -12.84 17.43 -6.00
C SER A 321 -14.28 17.86 -5.76
N GLY A 322 -15.22 17.06 -6.28
CA GLY A 322 -16.65 17.35 -6.22
C GLY A 322 -17.03 18.65 -6.92
N GLU A 323 -18.24 19.14 -6.66
CA GLU A 323 -18.72 20.42 -7.19
C GLU A 323 -17.85 21.57 -6.67
N SER A 324 -17.01 22.12 -7.55
CA SER A 324 -16.00 23.11 -7.18
C SER A 324 -15.55 23.92 -8.38
N SER A 325 -15.13 25.16 -8.14
CA SER A 325 -14.65 26.08 -9.16
C SER A 325 -13.33 26.67 -8.73
N TYR A 326 -12.34 26.63 -9.61
CA TYR A 326 -11.07 27.29 -9.34
C TYR A 326 -10.45 27.93 -10.56
N LYS A 327 -10.09 29.21 -10.42
CA LYS A 327 -9.32 30.00 -11.39
C LYS A 327 -7.90 30.16 -10.85
N PHE A 328 -6.93 29.69 -11.61
CA PHE A 328 -5.52 29.86 -11.34
C PHE A 328 -4.99 31.03 -12.15
N ASP A 329 -4.58 32.11 -11.49
CA ASP A 329 -3.86 33.23 -12.12
C ASP A 329 -2.35 32.95 -12.07
N THR A 330 -1.65 33.12 -13.19
CA THR A 330 -0.24 32.75 -13.32
C THR A 330 0.60 33.81 -14.01
N ASP A 331 1.64 34.24 -13.32
CA ASP A 331 2.81 34.91 -13.85
C ASP A 331 3.97 33.89 -13.99
N GLY A 332 4.66 33.91 -15.14
CA GLY A 332 5.84 33.07 -15.39
C GLY A 332 5.61 31.74 -16.11
N SER A 333 6.73 31.14 -16.55
CA SER A 333 6.80 30.02 -17.49
C SER A 333 6.80 28.63 -16.84
N ALA A 334 6.55 28.51 -15.55
CA ALA A 334 6.53 27.21 -14.91
C ALA A 334 5.31 26.39 -15.36
N ILE A 335 5.49 25.08 -15.57
CA ILE A 335 4.41 24.16 -15.91
C ILE A 335 3.51 23.99 -14.67
N LYS A 336 2.22 24.26 -14.86
CA LYS A 336 1.20 24.16 -13.81
C LYS A 336 0.14 23.16 -14.24
N CYS A 337 -0.33 22.35 -13.31
CA CYS A 337 -1.32 21.32 -13.56
C CYS A 337 -2.53 21.51 -12.66
N MET A 338 -3.71 21.29 -13.21
CA MET A 338 -4.97 21.32 -12.46
C MET A 338 -5.71 20.02 -12.68
N VAL A 339 -6.04 19.32 -11.59
CA VAL A 339 -6.65 18.00 -11.58
C VAL A 339 -8.08 18.13 -11.08
N SER A 340 -9.05 17.57 -11.81
CA SER A 340 -10.48 17.59 -11.47
C SER A 340 -10.99 16.19 -11.18
N ALA A 341 -11.30 15.89 -9.92
CA ALA A 341 -11.67 14.55 -9.45
C ALA A 341 -13.10 14.46 -8.91
N PHE A 342 -13.92 13.64 -9.56
CA PHE A 342 -15.31 13.36 -9.16
C PHE A 342 -15.69 11.96 -9.63
N SER A 343 -16.79 11.41 -9.10
CA SER A 343 -17.33 10.12 -9.54
C SER A 343 -18.29 10.24 -10.72
N SER A 344 -19.01 11.36 -10.83
CA SER A 344 -20.01 11.62 -11.87
C SER A 344 -20.25 13.13 -12.07
N GLY A 345 -20.01 13.65 -13.27
CA GLY A 345 -20.13 15.09 -13.51
C GLY A 345 -19.62 15.55 -14.87
N SER A 346 -19.21 16.81 -14.94
CA SER A 346 -18.52 17.43 -16.06
C SER A 346 -17.57 18.53 -15.57
N VAL A 347 -16.58 18.86 -16.40
CA VAL A 347 -15.67 19.99 -16.17
C VAL A 347 -15.81 20.96 -17.32
N ASN A 348 -16.13 22.22 -17.01
CA ASN A 348 -15.97 23.31 -17.95
C ASN A 348 -14.58 23.94 -17.73
N ILE A 349 -13.86 24.17 -18.82
CA ILE A 349 -12.48 24.65 -18.79
C ILE A 349 -12.42 25.97 -19.54
N ASP A 350 -11.92 27.00 -18.85
CA ASP A 350 -11.71 28.33 -19.42
C ASP A 350 -10.24 28.74 -19.26
N LYS A 351 -9.72 29.54 -20.18
CA LYS A 351 -8.33 30.02 -20.15
C LYS A 351 -8.19 31.40 -20.78
N GLY A 352 -7.13 32.09 -20.38
CA GLY A 352 -6.70 33.33 -21.03
C GLY A 352 -6.17 33.10 -22.45
N PHE A 353 -5.86 34.21 -23.11
CA PHE A 353 -5.63 34.24 -24.55
C PHE A 353 -4.28 33.63 -24.93
N TRP A 354 -3.23 33.90 -24.15
CA TRP A 354 -1.85 33.58 -24.51
C TRP A 354 -1.35 32.25 -23.97
N GLY A 355 -2.04 31.66 -23.00
CA GLY A 355 -1.64 30.39 -22.40
C GLY A 355 -1.88 29.18 -23.31
N GLU A 356 -0.91 28.26 -23.35
CA GLU A 356 -1.09 26.93 -23.92
C GLU A 356 -1.68 26.00 -22.87
N LEU A 357 -2.77 25.32 -23.22
CA LEU A 357 -3.49 24.40 -22.33
C LEU A 357 -3.73 23.08 -23.05
N SER A 358 -3.24 22.01 -22.44
CA SER A 358 -3.49 20.64 -22.89
C SER A 358 -4.28 19.90 -21.83
N THR A 359 -5.43 19.34 -22.24
CA THR A 359 -6.32 18.60 -21.33
C THR A 359 -6.24 17.11 -21.62
N TYR A 360 -6.16 16.33 -20.54
CA TYR A 360 -6.00 14.88 -20.59
C TYR A 360 -7.01 14.19 -19.68
N ASN A 361 -7.54 13.05 -20.11
CA ASN A 361 -8.29 12.14 -19.24
C ASN A 361 -7.37 11.58 -18.15
N TYR A 362 -7.95 10.92 -17.14
CA TYR A 362 -7.18 10.24 -16.11
C TYR A 362 -6.18 9.20 -16.63
N ASP A 363 -6.34 8.65 -17.83
CA ASP A 363 -5.39 7.71 -18.43
C ASP A 363 -4.25 8.39 -19.22
N GLY A 364 -4.24 9.73 -19.27
CA GLY A 364 -3.27 10.53 -20.02
C GLY A 364 -3.59 10.72 -21.50
N THR A 365 -4.73 10.23 -21.99
CA THR A 365 -5.17 10.50 -23.36
C THR A 365 -5.75 11.91 -23.50
N TYR A 366 -5.56 12.58 -24.64
CA TYR A 366 -6.13 13.91 -24.87
C TYR A 366 -7.66 13.90 -24.71
N SER A 367 -8.20 14.92 -24.04
CA SER A 367 -9.62 14.97 -23.71
C SER A 367 -10.23 16.33 -23.97
N SER A 368 -11.48 16.30 -24.43
CA SER A 368 -12.42 17.43 -24.45
C SER A 368 -13.67 17.14 -23.61
N SER A 369 -13.62 16.10 -22.74
CA SER A 369 -14.81 15.43 -22.21
C SER A 369 -15.19 15.78 -20.75
N SER A 370 -16.36 15.29 -20.34
CA SER A 370 -16.96 15.40 -19.01
C SER A 370 -16.42 14.41 -17.95
N LYS A 371 -15.32 13.69 -18.21
CA LYS A 371 -14.73 12.75 -17.25
C LYS A 371 -13.78 13.46 -16.27
N PRO A 372 -13.42 12.81 -15.15
CA PRO A 372 -12.27 13.24 -14.37
C PRO A 372 -11.04 13.37 -15.27
N LEU A 373 -10.39 14.52 -15.17
CA LEU A 373 -9.36 14.95 -16.12
C LEU A 373 -8.31 15.78 -15.38
N TYR A 374 -7.18 15.99 -16.05
CA TYR A 374 -6.22 17.00 -15.64
C TYR A 374 -5.81 17.85 -16.83
N SER A 375 -5.47 19.10 -16.57
CA SER A 375 -4.96 20.01 -17.58
C SER A 375 -3.54 20.42 -17.22
N VAL A 376 -2.69 20.51 -18.24
CA VAL A 376 -1.32 21.01 -18.16
C VAL A 376 -1.31 22.36 -18.85
N PHE A 377 -0.90 23.39 -18.10
CA PHE A 377 -0.83 24.76 -18.54
C PHE A 377 0.62 25.24 -18.60
N TYR A 378 0.96 25.90 -19.70
CA TYR A 378 2.25 26.55 -19.90
C TYR A 378 2.04 27.97 -20.41
N ASN A 379 2.61 28.95 -19.70
CA ASN A 379 2.60 30.34 -20.16
C ASN A 379 3.83 30.57 -21.06
N THR A 380 3.57 30.78 -22.35
CA THR A 380 4.59 31.11 -23.35
C THR A 380 5.14 32.53 -23.21
N PHE A 381 4.38 33.45 -22.58
CA PHE A 381 4.73 34.86 -22.42
C PHE A 381 4.80 35.23 -20.94
N SER A 382 6.01 35.19 -20.37
CA SER A 382 6.26 35.37 -18.93
C SER A 382 5.83 36.72 -18.36
N SER A 383 5.57 37.73 -19.20
CA SER A 383 5.21 39.09 -18.79
C SER A 383 3.70 39.38 -18.74
N GLU A 384 2.85 38.51 -19.29
CA GLU A 384 1.40 38.75 -19.32
C GLU A 384 0.66 37.94 -18.26
N HIS A 385 -0.34 38.57 -17.63
CA HIS A 385 -1.21 37.93 -16.65
C HIS A 385 -2.13 36.94 -17.38
N GLU A 386 -1.84 35.66 -17.21
CA GLU A 386 -2.63 34.58 -17.77
C GLU A 386 -3.42 33.85 -16.71
N TYR A 387 -4.47 33.14 -17.14
CA TYR A 387 -5.25 32.31 -16.24
C TYR A 387 -5.74 31.03 -16.91
N PHE A 388 -6.04 30.03 -16.09
CA PHE A 388 -6.85 28.89 -16.50
C PHE A 388 -7.73 28.44 -15.34
N LYS A 389 -8.92 27.96 -15.67
CA LYS A 389 -10.01 27.72 -14.73
C LYS A 389 -10.66 26.38 -15.00
N HIS A 390 -10.90 25.60 -13.95
CA HIS A 390 -11.79 24.45 -13.99
C HIS A 390 -13.06 24.75 -13.18
N ASP A 391 -14.21 24.47 -13.78
CA ASP A 391 -15.53 24.50 -13.15
C ASP A 391 -16.13 23.09 -13.18
N ILE A 392 -16.12 22.39 -12.05
CA ILE A 392 -16.69 21.06 -11.92
C ILE A 392 -18.17 21.18 -11.56
N SER A 393 -19.04 20.60 -12.37
CA SER A 393 -20.47 20.42 -12.08
C SER A 393 -20.75 18.93 -11.91
N THR A 394 -21.21 18.51 -10.73
CA THR A 394 -21.50 17.10 -10.43
C THR A 394 -22.96 16.75 -10.71
N TYR A 395 -23.22 15.49 -11.08
CA TYR A 395 -24.58 14.97 -11.19
C TYR A 395 -25.11 14.50 -9.82
N SER A 396 -26.42 14.25 -9.73
CA SER A 396 -27.06 13.79 -8.48
C SER A 396 -26.58 12.42 -8.00
N SER A 397 -25.92 11.63 -8.85
CA SER A 397 -25.29 10.36 -8.51
C SER A 397 -23.90 10.50 -7.89
N ASP A 398 -23.31 11.70 -7.90
CA ASP A 398 -22.01 11.95 -7.32
C ASP A 398 -22.08 12.05 -5.79
N ASN A 399 -21.12 11.44 -5.11
CA ASN A 399 -20.99 11.50 -3.65
C ASN A 399 -19.66 12.11 -3.18
N SER A 400 -18.96 12.80 -4.08
CA SER A 400 -17.65 13.38 -3.79
C SER A 400 -17.78 14.56 -2.83
N TYR A 401 -16.81 14.72 -1.95
CA TYR A 401 -16.66 15.91 -1.13
C TYR A 401 -16.15 17.07 -1.99
N ALA A 402 -16.81 18.22 -1.88
CA ALA A 402 -16.39 19.45 -2.54
C ALA A 402 -15.18 20.05 -1.83
N TYR A 403 -14.01 20.04 -2.46
CA TYR A 403 -12.81 20.68 -1.92
C TYR A 403 -11.80 21.10 -2.98
N VAL A 404 -10.91 22.04 -2.63
CA VAL A 404 -9.81 22.51 -3.48
C VAL A 404 -8.50 22.54 -2.69
N ILE A 405 -7.48 21.82 -3.15
CA ILE A 405 -6.12 21.83 -2.60
C ILE A 405 -5.30 22.86 -3.37
N LYS A 406 -5.05 24.01 -2.72
CA LYS A 406 -4.28 25.14 -3.26
C LYS A 406 -3.55 25.91 -2.14
N GLY A 407 -2.51 26.62 -2.50
CA GLY A 407 -1.73 27.49 -1.64
C GLY A 407 -0.91 26.76 -0.57
N LYS A 408 -0.43 27.52 0.43
CA LYS A 408 0.45 27.01 1.49
C LYS A 408 -0.26 26.21 2.57
N SER A 409 -1.51 26.55 2.89
CA SER A 409 -2.26 25.97 4.02
C SER A 409 -3.70 25.60 3.65
N PRO A 410 -3.92 24.73 2.65
CA PRO A 410 -5.26 24.18 2.38
C PRO A 410 -5.75 23.30 3.55
N GLU A 411 -7.08 23.20 3.68
CA GLU A 411 -7.74 22.30 4.63
C GLU A 411 -7.34 20.83 4.39
N TYR A 412 -7.29 20.44 3.12
CA TYR A 412 -6.84 19.13 2.66
C TYR A 412 -5.45 19.21 2.02
N LEU A 413 -4.67 18.15 2.17
CA LEU A 413 -3.27 18.10 1.78
C LEU A 413 -3.04 17.09 0.66
N SER A 414 -2.05 17.41 -0.17
CA SER A 414 -1.52 16.54 -1.23
C SER A 414 -0.02 16.37 -1.06
N TYR A 415 0.47 15.15 -1.29
CA TYR A 415 1.89 14.80 -1.14
C TYR A 415 2.36 13.99 -2.33
N TRP A 416 3.64 14.09 -2.68
CA TRP A 416 4.29 13.08 -3.49
C TRP A 416 5.11 12.15 -2.60
N ILE A 417 5.31 10.92 -3.04
CA ILE A 417 6.11 9.90 -2.37
C ILE A 417 7.04 9.20 -3.36
N ASP A 418 8.28 8.96 -2.95
CA ASP A 418 9.25 8.12 -3.66
C ASP A 418 10.02 7.19 -2.70
N SER A 419 11.04 6.51 -3.21
CA SER A 419 11.83 5.55 -2.43
C SER A 419 12.64 6.17 -1.29
N SER A 420 12.86 7.49 -1.31
CA SER A 420 13.72 8.22 -0.39
C SER A 420 12.95 9.08 0.63
N SER A 421 11.83 9.67 0.22
CA SER A 421 11.08 10.62 1.04
C SER A 421 9.67 10.85 0.50
N TYR A 422 8.92 11.70 1.21
CA TYR A 422 7.69 12.30 0.71
C TYR A 422 7.71 13.79 1.03
N ASN A 423 7.12 14.61 0.16
CA ASN A 423 6.98 16.04 0.40
C ASN A 423 5.62 16.55 -0.05
N LYS A 424 5.17 17.63 0.59
CA LYS A 424 3.90 18.27 0.25
C LYS A 424 3.98 18.81 -1.19
N ILE A 425 2.96 18.51 -1.98
CA ILE A 425 2.81 19.07 -3.33
C ILE A 425 2.46 20.55 -3.22
N ASN A 426 3.17 21.38 -3.97
CA ASN A 426 2.95 22.82 -4.03
C ASN A 426 1.97 23.14 -5.16
N SER A 427 1.06 24.08 -4.95
CA SER A 427 0.19 24.60 -6.02
C SER A 427 0.85 25.69 -6.85
N GLY A 428 2.03 26.19 -6.45
CA GLY A 428 2.68 27.32 -7.10
C GLY A 428 2.10 28.68 -6.71
N GLU A 429 1.06 28.69 -5.87
CA GLU A 429 0.53 29.92 -5.27
C GLU A 429 1.29 30.19 -3.97
N TRP A 430 2.47 30.76 -4.15
CA TRP A 430 3.22 31.33 -3.06
C TRP A 430 2.55 32.63 -2.68
N SER A 431 1.34 32.56 -2.10
CA SER A 431 0.64 33.64 -1.42
C SER A 431 1.07 34.98 -2.01
N SER A 432 0.49 35.37 -3.15
CA SER A 432 0.69 36.70 -3.72
C SER A 432 0.77 37.64 -2.55
N SER A 433 1.97 38.17 -2.36
CA SER A 433 2.42 38.82 -1.13
C SER A 433 1.24 39.57 -0.54
N GLY A 434 0.74 39.15 0.63
CA GLY A 434 -0.03 40.08 1.45
C GLY A 434 0.76 41.37 1.41
N LEU A 435 0.14 42.44 0.89
CA LEU A 435 0.77 43.69 0.44
C LEU A 435 2.27 43.70 0.69
N ALA A 436 3.09 43.46 -0.36
CA ALA A 436 4.55 43.35 -0.26
C ALA A 436 5.07 44.24 0.86
N GLY A 437 5.87 43.75 1.83
CA GLY A 437 6.02 44.41 3.15
C GLY A 437 6.27 45.93 3.13
N TRP A 438 6.85 46.47 2.05
CA TRP A 438 6.94 47.90 1.76
C TRP A 438 5.59 48.63 1.59
N ALA A 439 4.58 48.02 0.98
CA ALA A 439 3.23 48.52 0.82
C ALA A 439 2.46 48.54 2.15
N ILE A 440 2.63 47.53 3.03
CA ILE A 440 2.14 47.60 4.41
C ILE A 440 2.83 48.76 5.14
N ALA A 441 4.15 48.88 5.01
CA ALA A 441 4.90 49.99 5.63
C ALA A 441 4.42 51.36 5.13
N LEU A 442 4.15 51.52 3.83
CA LEU A 442 3.60 52.76 3.26
C LEU A 442 2.21 53.08 3.82
N ILE A 443 1.32 52.10 3.92
CA ILE A 443 -0.02 52.30 4.51
C ILE A 443 0.12 52.75 5.97
N VAL A 444 1.01 52.13 6.75
CA VAL A 444 1.27 52.52 8.14
C VAL A 444 1.82 53.96 8.22
N ILE A 445 2.77 54.34 7.35
CA ILE A 445 3.32 55.70 7.30
C ILE A 445 2.23 56.73 6.97
N VAL A 446 1.39 56.47 5.97
CA VAL A 446 0.30 57.36 5.57
C VAL A 446 -0.69 57.54 6.72
N VAL A 447 -1.07 56.47 7.42
CA VAL A 447 -1.96 56.54 8.60
C VAL A 447 -1.34 57.39 9.71
N ILE A 448 -0.04 57.25 9.99
CA ILE A 448 0.66 58.07 10.99
C ILE A 448 0.64 59.55 10.60
N ILE A 449 0.89 59.88 9.33
CA ILE A 449 0.86 61.27 8.83
C ILE A 449 -0.55 61.86 8.97
N VAL A 450 -1.59 61.13 8.60
CA VAL A 450 -2.99 61.59 8.72
C VAL A 450 -3.35 61.84 10.18
N ILE A 451 -2.94 60.96 11.10
CA ILE A 451 -3.15 61.15 12.54
C ILE A 451 -2.38 62.38 13.04
N ALA A 452 -1.12 62.57 12.64
CA ALA A 452 -0.32 63.73 13.02
C ALA A 452 -0.96 65.03 12.52
N VAL A 453 -1.42 65.08 11.26
CA VAL A 453 -2.12 66.24 10.71
C VAL A 453 -3.43 66.50 11.45
N ALA A 454 -4.22 65.46 11.75
CA ALA A 454 -5.45 65.60 12.53
C ALA A 454 -5.18 66.17 13.93
N ILE A 455 -4.16 65.67 14.63
CA ILE A 455 -3.73 66.21 15.94
C ILE A 455 -3.28 67.66 15.79
N THR A 456 -2.59 68.01 14.71
CA THR A 456 -2.09 69.38 14.48
C THR A 456 -3.26 70.33 14.20
N ILE A 457 -4.25 69.91 13.42
CA ILE A 457 -5.50 70.67 13.18
C ILE A 457 -6.26 70.83 14.48
N VAL A 458 -6.43 69.76 15.27
CA VAL A 458 -7.08 69.82 16.58
C VAL A 458 -6.32 70.74 17.52
N ALA A 459 -4.98 70.69 17.54
CA ALA A 459 -4.16 71.59 18.35
C ALA A 459 -4.29 73.04 17.90
N ILE A 460 -4.33 73.33 16.60
CA ILE A 460 -4.55 74.68 16.06
C ILE A 460 -5.96 75.18 16.40
N CYS A 461 -6.98 74.33 16.24
CA CYS A 461 -8.36 74.63 16.64
C CYS A 461 -8.47 74.86 18.15
N CYS A 462 -7.85 74.02 18.98
CA CYS A 462 -7.82 74.19 20.43
C CYS A 462 -7.03 75.44 20.85
N CYS A 463 -5.90 75.76 20.21
CA CYS A 463 -5.12 76.98 20.49
C CYS A 463 -5.88 78.26 20.05
N ALA A 464 -6.67 78.19 18.97
CA ALA A 464 -7.54 79.29 18.53
C ALA A 464 -8.78 79.45 19.44
N CYS A 465 -9.30 78.37 20.03
CA CYS A 465 -10.41 78.45 20.98
C CYS A 465 -9.96 78.82 22.41
N CYS A 466 -8.76 78.40 22.85
CA CYS A 466 -8.22 78.74 24.18
C CYS A 466 -7.74 80.19 24.30
N SER A 467 -7.44 80.87 23.20
CA SER A 467 -7.09 82.30 23.19
C SER A 467 -8.31 83.23 23.34
N VAL A 468 -9.54 82.74 23.09
CA VAL A 468 -10.78 83.51 23.31
C VAL A 468 -11.33 83.34 24.74
N VAL A 469 -11.10 82.18 25.38
CA VAL A 469 -11.63 81.91 26.74
C VAL A 469 -10.77 82.54 27.85
N ASN A 470 -9.49 82.84 27.61
CA ASN A 470 -8.61 83.49 28.60
C ASN A 470 -8.85 84.99 28.83
N ARG A 471 -9.88 85.61 28.20
CA ARG A 471 -10.33 86.98 28.54
C ARG A 471 -11.53 87.04 29.49
N ALA A 472 -12.12 85.90 29.89
CA ALA A 472 -13.40 85.92 30.62
C ALA A 472 -13.36 85.40 32.08
N LEU A 473 -12.23 84.98 32.63
CA LEU A 473 -12.20 84.40 33.98
C LEU A 473 -11.09 85.01 34.86
N THR A 474 -11.23 86.30 35.14
CA THR A 474 -10.70 86.93 36.35
C THR A 474 -11.86 87.14 37.31
N SER A 475 -11.96 86.32 38.38
CA SER A 475 -12.36 86.77 39.73
C SER A 475 -12.59 85.59 40.71
N SER A 476 -11.86 85.66 41.84
CA SER A 476 -12.24 85.27 43.22
C SER A 476 -12.74 83.84 43.49
N SER A 477 -11.93 82.95 44.09
CA SER A 477 -11.62 82.81 45.54
C SER A 477 -12.76 82.26 46.42
N SER A 478 -12.57 81.07 47.00
CA SER A 478 -12.45 80.83 48.46
C SER A 478 -12.85 79.40 48.91
N SER A 479 -11.93 78.79 49.68
CA SER A 479 -12.12 77.86 50.81
C SER A 479 -13.23 76.80 50.82
N SER A 480 -12.86 75.53 50.99
CA SER A 480 -12.81 74.89 52.33
C SER A 480 -12.64 73.36 52.27
N SER A 481 -12.03 72.86 53.34
CA SER A 481 -11.68 71.50 53.73
C SER A 481 -12.71 70.39 53.49
N SER A 482 -12.24 69.18 53.16
CA SER A 482 -12.37 68.01 54.07
C SER A 482 -11.61 66.78 53.56
N LYS A 483 -11.04 66.04 54.51
CA LYS A 483 -10.20 64.85 54.37
C LYS A 483 -11.00 63.66 53.83
N LYS A 484 -10.47 62.89 52.87
CA LYS A 484 -10.68 61.42 52.85
C LYS A 484 -9.61 60.66 52.06
N LYS A 485 -8.98 59.70 52.77
CA LYS A 485 -8.04 58.67 52.31
C LYS A 485 -8.58 57.81 51.16
N ARG A 486 -7.72 57.43 50.20
CA ARG A 486 -7.59 56.09 49.59
C ARG A 486 -6.38 56.09 48.64
N ASN A 487 -5.25 55.52 49.06
CA ASN A 487 -4.78 54.16 48.81
C ASN A 487 -4.45 53.84 47.34
N THR A 488 -3.15 53.93 47.06
CA THR A 488 -2.37 53.20 46.08
C THR A 488 -2.71 51.71 46.06
N THR A 489 -3.04 51.17 44.88
CA THR A 489 -2.89 49.74 44.62
C THR A 489 -2.42 49.51 43.19
N ASN A 490 -1.26 48.86 43.09
CA ASN A 490 -0.71 48.24 41.90
C ASN A 490 -1.65 47.13 41.39
N THR A 491 -1.95 47.12 40.09
CA THR A 491 -2.63 45.98 39.45
C THR A 491 -1.59 45.05 38.85
N THR A 492 -1.30 43.98 39.58
CA THR A 492 -0.59 42.79 39.11
C THR A 492 -1.65 41.80 38.62
N LEU A 493 -1.54 41.35 37.36
CA LEU A 493 -2.38 40.30 36.79
C LEU A 493 -1.90 38.93 37.28
N LEU A 494 -2.65 38.31 38.20
CA LEU A 494 -2.60 36.88 38.52
C LEU A 494 -4.01 36.32 38.31
N VAL A 495 -4.14 35.42 37.34
CA VAL A 495 -5.38 34.69 37.04
C VAL A 495 -5.51 33.56 38.05
N GLN A 496 -6.39 33.73 39.04
CA GLN A 496 -6.79 32.69 39.98
C GLN A 496 -8.05 31.99 39.45
N GLN A 497 -7.96 30.66 39.35
CA GLN A 497 -9.03 29.75 38.97
C GLN A 497 -10.23 29.88 39.91
N GLN A 498 -11.43 29.87 39.33
CA GLN A 498 -12.69 29.72 40.07
C GLN A 498 -13.31 28.35 39.75
N PRO A 499 -13.76 27.58 40.76
CA PRO A 499 -14.42 26.29 40.56
C PRO A 499 -15.87 26.48 40.09
N TYR A 500 -16.25 25.73 39.05
CA TYR A 500 -17.62 25.66 38.55
C TYR A 500 -18.54 24.85 39.50
N PRO A 501 -19.82 25.23 39.63
CA PRO A 501 -20.81 24.48 40.41
C PRO A 501 -21.24 23.18 39.69
N PRO A 502 -21.64 22.13 40.45
CA PRO A 502 -22.10 20.87 39.86
C PRO A 502 -23.45 21.06 39.16
N GLN A 503 -23.49 20.78 37.85
CA GLN A 503 -24.74 20.68 37.11
C GLN A 503 -25.49 19.40 37.51
N GLN A 504 -26.69 19.58 38.04
CA GLN A 504 -27.67 18.52 38.24
C GLN A 504 -28.22 18.04 36.88
N TYR A 505 -28.13 16.73 36.66
CA TYR A 505 -28.74 16.05 35.53
C TYR A 505 -30.27 16.00 35.67
N PRO A 506 -31.04 16.26 34.60
CA PRO A 506 -32.47 15.97 34.58
C PRO A 506 -32.73 14.45 34.45
N PRO A 507 -33.82 13.94 35.06
CA PRO A 507 -34.14 12.51 35.07
C PRO A 507 -34.52 11.98 33.68
N GLN A 508 -34.02 10.79 33.36
CA GLN A 508 -34.37 10.04 32.15
C GLN A 508 -35.86 9.74 32.09
N GLN A 509 -36.51 10.21 31.03
CA GLN A 509 -37.82 9.75 30.61
C GLN A 509 -37.69 8.37 29.95
N SER A 510 -38.32 7.39 30.57
CA SER A 510 -38.61 6.07 30.05
C SER A 510 -39.57 6.16 28.86
N TYR A 511 -39.11 5.76 27.67
CA TYR A 511 -39.96 5.56 26.50
C TYR A 511 -40.58 4.14 26.51
N PRO A 512 -41.86 4.00 26.09
CA PRO A 512 -42.61 2.75 26.12
C PRO A 512 -42.18 1.75 25.03
N PRO A 513 -42.33 0.43 25.27
CA PRO A 513 -41.99 -0.60 24.30
C PRO A 513 -43.04 -0.64 23.18
N GLN A 514 -42.64 -0.25 21.97
CA GLN A 514 -43.48 -0.33 20.79
C GLN A 514 -43.38 -1.75 20.21
N GLY A 515 -44.45 -2.53 20.43
CA GLY A 515 -44.62 -3.87 19.90
C GLY A 515 -44.78 -3.85 18.37
N TYR A 516 -43.92 -4.60 17.68
CA TYR A 516 -44.11 -4.93 16.28
C TYR A 516 -45.01 -6.16 16.15
N PRO A 517 -45.99 -6.14 15.23
CA PRO A 517 -46.87 -7.28 14.96
C PRO A 517 -46.10 -8.43 14.31
N PRO A 518 -46.44 -9.70 14.61
CA PRO A 518 -45.79 -10.86 14.03
C PRO A 518 -46.05 -10.94 12.53
N GLN A 519 -44.97 -10.88 11.75
CA GLN A 519 -45.01 -11.18 10.32
C GLN A 519 -45.25 -12.67 10.14
N GLN A 520 -46.42 -13.01 9.60
CA GLN A 520 -46.77 -14.38 9.19
C GLN A 520 -45.86 -14.81 8.05
N TYR A 521 -45.08 -15.86 8.29
CA TYR A 521 -44.39 -16.61 7.25
C TYR A 521 -45.43 -17.30 6.33
N PRO A 522 -45.31 -17.19 5.00
CA PRO A 522 -46.05 -18.06 4.09
C PRO A 522 -45.58 -19.52 4.25
N PRO A 523 -46.50 -20.50 4.16
CA PRO A 523 -46.19 -21.92 4.32
C PRO A 523 -45.27 -22.42 3.19
N PRO A 524 -44.36 -23.37 3.48
CA PRO A 524 -43.50 -23.97 2.46
C PRO A 524 -44.36 -24.76 1.48
N SER A 525 -44.21 -24.44 0.19
CA SER A 525 -44.78 -25.17 -0.92
C SER A 525 -44.20 -26.59 -0.92
N GLN A 526 -45.01 -27.55 -0.50
CA GLN A 526 -44.83 -28.96 -0.85
C GLN A 526 -45.13 -29.13 -2.35
N GLY A 527 -44.34 -29.96 -3.02
CA GLY A 527 -44.76 -30.65 -4.25
C GLY A 527 -44.08 -30.20 -5.53
N GLY A 528 -42.91 -30.76 -5.80
CA GLY A 528 -42.29 -30.79 -7.13
C GLY A 528 -41.43 -32.04 -7.24
N GLN A 529 -41.99 -33.10 -7.82
CA GLN A 529 -41.37 -34.41 -8.00
C GLN A 529 -40.04 -34.32 -8.78
N PRO A 530 -38.98 -35.07 -8.38
CA PRO A 530 -37.85 -35.28 -9.25
C PRO A 530 -38.24 -36.21 -10.42
N GLN A 531 -38.10 -35.70 -11.64
CA GLN A 531 -38.13 -36.49 -12.87
C GLN A 531 -36.99 -37.53 -12.84
N PRO A 532 -37.27 -38.81 -13.11
CA PRO A 532 -36.25 -39.84 -13.27
C PRO A 532 -35.83 -39.95 -14.75
N TYR A 533 -34.63 -40.48 -14.98
CA TYR A 533 -34.05 -40.92 -16.26
C TYR A 533 -33.29 -39.91 -17.13
N GLY A 534 -31.97 -40.07 -17.10
CA GLY A 534 -31.02 -39.64 -18.11
C GLY A 534 -29.72 -40.43 -17.94
N TYR A 535 -29.77 -41.75 -18.20
CA TYR A 535 -28.60 -42.63 -18.21
C TYR A 535 -27.65 -42.19 -19.34
N TYR A 536 -26.47 -41.68 -18.96
CA TYR A 536 -25.33 -41.59 -19.87
C TYR A 536 -24.69 -42.98 -20.01
N PRO A 537 -24.46 -43.49 -21.22
CA PRO A 537 -23.80 -44.78 -21.42
C PRO A 537 -22.32 -44.71 -21.04
N PRO A 538 -21.75 -45.79 -20.47
CA PRO A 538 -20.33 -45.87 -20.16
C PRO A 538 -19.47 -45.87 -21.43
N PRO A 539 -18.26 -45.27 -21.41
CA PRO A 539 -17.34 -45.33 -22.53
C PRO A 539 -16.93 -46.79 -22.79
N GLN A 540 -17.14 -47.26 -24.02
CA GLN A 540 -16.66 -48.55 -24.49
C GLN A 540 -15.14 -48.60 -24.44
N GLN A 541 -14.63 -49.59 -23.69
CA GLN A 541 -13.26 -50.06 -23.78
C GLN A 541 -13.07 -50.73 -25.15
N TYR A 542 -12.24 -50.14 -26.00
CA TYR A 542 -11.72 -50.81 -27.18
C TYR A 542 -10.68 -51.87 -26.76
N PRO A 543 -10.73 -53.10 -27.31
CA PRO A 543 -9.71 -54.11 -27.08
C PRO A 543 -8.40 -53.76 -27.81
N PRO A 544 -7.23 -54.19 -27.28
CA PRO A 544 -5.94 -53.93 -27.89
C PRO A 544 -5.79 -54.75 -29.19
N GLN A 545 -5.67 -54.07 -30.33
CA GLN A 545 -5.30 -54.71 -31.59
C GLN A 545 -3.80 -55.06 -31.58
N GLY A 546 -3.54 -56.34 -31.81
CA GLY A 546 -2.22 -56.92 -31.88
C GLY A 546 -1.39 -56.44 -33.07
N TYR A 547 -0.09 -56.44 -32.84
CA TYR A 547 0.97 -56.19 -33.81
C TYR A 547 0.93 -57.19 -34.98
N ALA A 548 1.03 -56.67 -36.20
CA ALA A 548 1.51 -57.40 -37.37
C ALA A 548 2.89 -56.84 -37.77
N PRO A 549 3.89 -57.68 -38.07
CA PRO A 549 5.20 -57.24 -38.53
C PRO A 549 5.25 -57.16 -40.07
N ASN A 550 6.23 -56.39 -40.57
CA ASN A 550 6.65 -56.19 -41.96
C ASN A 550 5.93 -55.11 -42.80
N GLY A 551 6.70 -54.12 -43.22
CA GLY A 551 6.34 -53.20 -44.29
C GLY A 551 7.30 -52.03 -44.44
N GLN A 552 8.34 -52.25 -45.27
CA GLN A 552 9.20 -51.31 -46.00
C GLN A 552 9.11 -49.78 -45.71
N VAL A 553 10.29 -49.21 -45.47
CA VAL A 553 10.59 -47.78 -45.44
C VAL A 553 10.35 -47.15 -46.84
N PRO A 554 9.53 -46.09 -46.97
CA PRO A 554 9.45 -45.30 -48.20
C PRO A 554 10.70 -44.41 -48.38
N PRO A 555 11.17 -44.19 -49.62
CA PRO A 555 12.28 -43.28 -49.89
C PRO A 555 11.91 -41.81 -49.62
N PRO A 556 12.89 -40.95 -49.28
CA PRO A 556 12.65 -39.54 -49.01
C PRO A 556 12.14 -38.80 -50.26
N PRO A 557 11.23 -37.81 -50.11
CA PRO A 557 10.77 -36.98 -51.21
C PRO A 557 11.92 -36.15 -51.81
N ALA A 558 11.93 -36.07 -53.14
CA ALA A 558 12.87 -35.28 -53.92
C ALA A 558 12.67 -33.76 -53.72
N ASP A 559 13.79 -33.04 -53.77
CA ASP A 559 13.89 -31.59 -53.67
C ASP A 559 12.93 -30.86 -54.61
N GLN A 560 12.13 -29.97 -54.03
CA GLN A 560 11.35 -28.98 -54.75
C GLN A 560 12.17 -27.68 -54.82
N PRO A 561 12.41 -27.10 -56.02
CA PRO A 561 13.21 -25.89 -56.15
C PRO A 561 12.45 -24.67 -55.62
N ASN A 562 13.13 -23.92 -54.75
CA ASN A 562 12.69 -22.67 -54.14
C ASN A 562 12.50 -21.56 -55.20
N PRO A 563 11.27 -21.06 -55.45
CA PRO A 563 11.10 -19.77 -56.11
C PRO A 563 11.11 -18.70 -55.02
N TYR A 564 12.07 -17.78 -55.08
CA TYR A 564 12.37 -16.71 -54.10
C TYR A 564 13.32 -17.10 -52.96
N ALA A 565 14.60 -17.33 -53.29
CA ALA A 565 15.77 -16.76 -52.62
C ALA A 565 17.04 -17.18 -53.37
#